data_AF-A0A1B1HZS8-F1
#
_entry.id   AF-A0A1B1HZS8-F1
#
_cell.length_a   1.000
_cell.length_b   1.000
_cell.length_c   1.000
_cell.angle_alpha   90.00
_cell.angle_beta   90.00
_cell.angle_gamma   90.00
#
_symmetry.space_group_name_H-M   'P 1'
#
loop_
_entity.id
_entity.type
_entity.pdbx_description
1 polymer ?
#
loop_
_entity_poly.entity_id
_entity_poly.type
_entity_poly.pdbx_seq_one_letter_code
_entity_poly.pdbx_strand_id
1 'polypeptide(L)' 'MTTLAIQINDTNARILENYTKLRNITVTDCINELIAGLHQKEQNEYLAILEQSNCDLREGRTVTKTFAELEAMENA' A
#
# COMPACT_ATOMS: atom_id res chain seq x y z
N MET A 1 11.79 19.08 7.02
CA MET A 1 11.53 18.95 5.57
C MET A 1 12.39 17.79 5.08
N THR A 2 11.77 16.72 4.59
CA THR A 2 12.50 15.55 4.07
C THR A 2 12.57 15.68 2.55
N THR A 3 13.75 15.52 1.97
CA THR A 3 13.96 15.57 0.52
C THR A 3 13.90 14.16 -0.05
N LEU A 4 13.05 13.94 -1.04
CA LEU A 4 12.94 12.68 -1.78
C LEU A 4 13.34 12.91 -3.24
N ALA A 5 14.29 12.14 -3.75
CA ALA A 5 14.63 12.12 -5.17
C ALA A 5 13.74 11.09 -5.87
N ILE A 6 12.94 11.54 -6.84
CA ILE A 6 12.00 10.69 -7.58
C ILE A 6 12.42 10.67 -9.05
N GLN A 7 12.68 9.48 -9.57
CA GLN A 7 12.85 9.29 -11.01
C GLN A 7 11.50 8.92 -11.63
N ILE A 8 11.10 9.68 -12.65
CA ILE A 8 9.90 9.42 -13.44
C ILE A 8 10.25 9.46 -14.92
N ASN A 9 9.53 8.67 -15.72
CA ASN A 9 9.67 8.71 -17.18
C ASN A 9 8.99 9.96 -17.75
N ASP A 10 9.33 10.29 -19.01
CA ASP A 10 8.83 11.49 -19.69
C ASP A 10 7.30 11.55 -19.78
N THR A 11 6.64 10.41 -19.96
CA THR A 11 5.18 10.32 -20.01
C THR A 11 4.56 10.75 -18.67
N ASN A 12 5.06 10.21 -17.58
CA ASN A 12 4.59 10.52 -16.23
C ASN A 12 4.95 11.95 -15.83
N ALA A 13 6.10 12.47 -16.28
CA ALA A 13 6.46 13.87 -16.09
C ALA A 13 5.45 14.82 -16.76
N ARG A 14 5.06 14.54 -18.01
CA ARG A 14 4.03 15.32 -18.73
C ARG A 14 2.67 15.25 -18.05
N ILE A 15 2.27 14.08 -17.56
CA ILE A 15 1.01 13.92 -16.82
C ILE A 15 1.04 14.76 -15.55
N LEU A 16 2.13 14.69 -14.79
CA LEU A 16 2.34 15.45 -13.56
C LEU A 16 2.27 16.96 -13.82
N GLU A 17 2.96 17.46 -14.84
CA GLU A 17 2.92 18.88 -15.22
C GLU A 17 1.52 19.35 -15.63
N ASN A 18 0.79 18.54 -16.41
CA ASN A 18 -0.56 18.90 -16.83
C ASN A 18 -1.52 18.93 -15.63
N TYR A 19 -1.39 17.96 -14.72
CA TYR A 19 -2.21 17.87 -13.53
C TYR A 19 -1.96 19.04 -12.56
N THR A 20 -0.69 19.41 -12.33
CA THR A 20 -0.33 20.54 -11.47
C THR A 20 -0.79 21.87 -12.05
N LYS A 21 -0.69 22.05 -13.38
CA LYS A 21 -1.22 23.23 -14.10
C LYS A 21 -2.74 23.33 -13.98
N LEU A 22 -3.46 22.24 -14.20
CA LEU A 22 -4.92 22.21 -14.15
C LEU A 22 -5.45 22.57 -12.76
N ARG A 23 -4.77 22.10 -11.70
CA ARG A 23 -5.17 22.32 -10.31
C ARG A 23 -4.53 23.54 -9.66
N ASN A 24 -3.62 24.23 -10.35
CA ASN A 24 -2.85 25.36 -9.83
C ASN A 24 -2.14 25.03 -8.49
N ILE A 25 -1.47 23.88 -8.44
CA ILE A 25 -0.69 23.40 -7.28
C ILE A 25 0.77 23.21 -7.65
N THR A 26 1.66 23.13 -6.67
CA THR A 26 3.07 22.82 -6.94
C THR A 26 3.26 21.32 -7.22
N VAL A 27 4.37 20.98 -7.89
CA VAL A 27 4.77 19.57 -8.07
C VAL A 27 4.94 18.88 -6.72
N THR A 28 5.52 19.58 -5.73
CA THR A 28 5.70 19.08 -4.37
C THR A 28 4.37 18.73 -3.71
N ASP A 29 3.37 19.61 -3.80
CA ASP A 29 2.05 19.36 -3.21
C ASP A 29 1.38 18.14 -3.86
N CYS A 30 1.47 18.04 -5.20
CA CYS A 30 0.94 16.90 -5.93
C CYS A 30 1.61 15.58 -5.52
N ILE A 31 2.93 15.56 -5.39
CA ILE A 31 3.67 14.37 -4.94
C ILE A 31 3.31 14.00 -3.51
N ASN A 32 3.16 14.97 -2.60
CA ASN A 32 2.76 14.71 -1.22
C ASN A 32 1.33 14.14 -1.14
N GLU A 33 0.39 14.67 -1.94
CA GLU A 33 -0.97 14.11 -2.04
C GLU A 33 -0.94 12.66 -2.55
N LEU A 34 -0.12 12.36 -3.57
CA LEU A 34 0.01 11.00 -4.09
C LEU A 34 0.60 10.03 -3.05
N ILE A 35 1.64 10.45 -2.32
CA ILE A 35 2.24 9.64 -1.25
C ILE A 35 1.21 9.38 -0.14
N ALA A 36 0.46 10.41 0.28
CA ALA A 36 -0.60 10.26 1.27
C ALA A 36 -1.69 9.28 0.80
N GLY A 37 -2.08 9.37 -0.48
CA GLY A 37 -3.04 8.46 -1.09
C GLY A 37 -2.55 7.01 -1.12
N LEU A 38 -1.26 6.78 -1.41
CA LEU A 38 -0.65 5.45 -1.38
C LEU A 38 -0.65 4.86 0.03
N HIS A 39 -0.20 5.61 1.03
CA HIS A 39 -0.22 5.15 2.42
C HIS A 39 -1.65 4.83 2.89
N GLN A 40 -2.63 5.66 2.56
CA GLN A 40 -4.02 5.40 2.91
C GLN A 40 -4.53 4.11 2.26
N LYS A 41 -4.18 3.87 0.99
CA LYS A 41 -4.55 2.65 0.27
C LYS A 41 -3.95 1.41 0.92
N GLU A 42 -2.65 1.43 1.19
CA GLU A 42 -1.95 0.32 1.88
C GLU A 42 -2.56 0.03 3.25
N GLN A 43 -2.88 1.08 4.01
CA GLN A 43 -3.53 0.95 5.31
C GLN A 43 -4.92 0.31 5.19
N ASN A 44 -5.72 0.73 4.20
CA ASN A 44 -7.05 0.17 3.98
C ASN A 44 -6.99 -1.30 3.55
N GLU A 45 -6.06 -1.66 2.67
CA GLU A 45 -5.85 -3.06 2.25
C GLU A 45 -5.44 -3.94 3.44
N TYR A 46 -4.55 -3.43 4.30
CA TYR A 46 -4.16 -4.13 5.52
C TYR A 46 -5.33 -4.32 6.49
N LEU A 47 -6.15 -3.28 6.70
CA LEU A 47 -7.34 -3.38 7.56
C LEU A 47 -8.34 -4.40 7.01
N ALA A 48 -8.55 -4.45 5.69
CA ALA A 48 -9.42 -5.45 5.07
C ALA A 48 -8.91 -6.88 5.29
N ILE A 49 -7.60 -7.11 5.23
CA ILE A 49 -7.00 -8.42 5.54
C ILE A 49 -7.24 -8.79 7.01
N LEU A 50 -7.07 -7.84 7.95
CA LEU A 50 -7.34 -8.10 9.37
C LEU A 50 -8.82 -8.39 9.64
N GLU A 51 -9.73 -7.65 9.02
CA GLU A 51 -11.16 -7.90 9.14
C GLU A 51 -11.53 -9.28 8.62
N GLN A 52 -11.00 -9.66 7.45
CA GLN A 52 -11.21 -11.00 6.89
C GLN A 52 -10.66 -12.09 7.81
N SER A 53 -9.43 -11.91 8.32
CA SER A 53 -8.83 -12.85 9.27
C SER A 53 -9.67 -12.99 10.54
N ASN A 54 -10.24 -11.90 11.05
CA ASN A 54 -11.11 -11.92 12.22
C ASN A 54 -12.43 -12.67 11.93
N CYS A 55 -13.02 -12.49 10.75
CA CYS A 55 -14.19 -13.26 10.32
C CYS A 55 -13.85 -14.75 10.25
N ASP A 56 -12.73 -15.11 9.65
CA ASP A 56 -12.30 -16.50 9.52
C ASP A 56 -12.04 -17.17 10.88
N LEU A 57 -11.45 -16.44 11.84
CA LEU A 57 -11.28 -16.90 13.22
C LEU A 57 -12.64 -17.16 13.88
N ARG A 58 -13.57 -16.21 13.77
CA ARG A 58 -14.93 -16.32 14.38
C ARG A 58 -15.74 -17.46 13.78
N GLU A 59 -15.59 -17.71 12.48
CA GLU A 59 -16.29 -18.77 11.77
C GLU A 59 -15.56 -20.13 11.84
N GLY A 60 -14.43 -20.21 12.55
CA GLY A 60 -13.65 -21.44 12.69
C GLY A 60 -13.02 -21.93 11.39
N ARG A 61 -12.86 -21.03 10.40
CA ARG A 61 -12.19 -21.33 9.11
C ARG A 61 -10.67 -21.33 9.20
N THR A 62 -10.11 -20.92 10.35
CA THR A 62 -8.67 -20.95 10.60
C THR A 62 -8.22 -22.29 11.18
N VAL A 63 -7.09 -22.80 10.68
CA VAL A 63 -6.45 -24.01 11.24
C VAL A 63 -5.31 -23.59 12.17
N THR A 64 -5.39 -23.98 13.44
CA THR A 64 -4.27 -23.83 14.36
C THR A 64 -3.24 -24.92 14.07
N LYS A 65 -2.02 -24.52 13.71
CA LYS A 65 -0.86 -25.41 13.59
C LYS A 65 0.18 -25.01 14.62
N THR A 66 0.86 -26.01 15.18
CA THR A 66 2.05 -25.83 16.00
C THR A 66 3.24 -25.41 15.13
N PHE A 67 4.25 -24.79 15.74
CA PHE A 67 5.45 -24.37 15.03
C PHE A 67 6.17 -25.55 14.35
N ALA A 68 6.22 -26.72 14.99
CA ALA A 68 6.80 -27.94 14.42
C ALA A 68 6.04 -28.44 13.18
N GLU A 69 4.70 -28.27 13.13
CA GLU A 69 3.90 -28.60 11.94
C GLU A 69 4.12 -27.63 10.78
N LEU A 70 4.50 -26.38 11.06
CA LEU A 70 4.85 -25.39 10.04
C LEU A 70 6.25 -25.67 9.47
N GLU A 71 7.24 -25.94 10.32
CA GLU A 71 8.59 -26.33 9.89
C GLU A 71 8.59 -27.60 9.03
N ALA A 72 7.74 -28.57 9.36
CA ALA A 72 7.61 -29.80 8.57
C ALA A 72 6.99 -29.57 7.18
N MET A 73 6.19 -28.51 7.00
CA MET A 73 5.58 -28.15 5.70
C MET A 73 6.51 -27.34 4.79
N GLU A 74 7.44 -26.57 5.36
CA GLU A 74 8.43 -25.80 4.60
C GLU A 74 9.54 -26.69 4.01
N ASN A 75 9.80 -27.83 4.66
CA ASN A 75 10.84 -28.79 4.26
C ASN A 75 10.31 -30.01 3.48
N ALA A 76 9.05 -29.97 3.02
CA ALA A 76 8.39 -31.03 2.23
C ALA A 76 8.33 -30.69 0.74
#